data_AF-A0A7C4EFI6-F1
#
_entry.id   AF-A0A7C4EFI6-F1
#
_cell.length_a   1.000
_cell.length_b   1.000
_cell.length_c   1.000
_cell.angle_alpha   90.00
_cell.angle_beta   90.00
_cell.angle_gamma   90.00
#
_symmetry.space_group_name_H-M   'P 1'
#
loop_
_entity.id
_entity.type
_entity.pdbx_description
1 polymer ?
#
loop_
_entity_poly.entity_id
_entity_poly.type
_entity_poly.pdbx_seq_one_letter_code
_entity_poly.pdbx_strand_id
1 'polypeptide(L)'
;MPTTWQILHGLLVVAAGIAMVFVVRWRRKSYAAFLRRYADEAVCEHLRPAYELLLARGHVVARAGQRRPDLPVEIHMAPEFDPAEVMRQCSLREPVSVSDRNVVYCAEDWVELHPAEP
;
A
#
# COMPACT_ATOMS: atom_id res chain seq x y z
N MET A 1 3.15 -35.50 -39.06
CA MET A 1 2.42 -35.66 -37.79
C MET A 1 3.31 -35.19 -36.67
N PRO A 2 2.88 -34.26 -35.80
CA PRO A 2 3.69 -33.86 -34.67
C PRO A 2 3.97 -35.10 -33.80
N THR A 3 5.23 -35.31 -33.45
CA THR A 3 5.63 -36.43 -32.61
C THR A 3 4.97 -36.24 -31.24
N THR A 4 4.58 -37.32 -30.54
CA THR A 4 4.02 -37.28 -29.19
C THR A 4 4.82 -36.39 -28.22
N TRP A 5 6.14 -36.34 -28.41
CA TRP A 5 7.07 -35.44 -27.72
C TRP A 5 6.77 -33.95 -27.91
N GLN A 6 6.43 -33.53 -29.13
CA GLN A 6 6.11 -32.14 -29.46
C GLN A 6 4.78 -31.72 -28.83
N ILE A 7 3.80 -32.64 -28.79
CA ILE A 7 2.51 -32.41 -28.13
C ILE A 7 2.72 -32.28 -26.61
N LEU A 8 3.50 -33.17 -26.00
CA LEU A 8 3.82 -33.12 -24.57
C LEU A 8 4.56 -31.83 -24.21
N HIS A 9 5.56 -31.43 -25.00
CA HIS A 9 6.28 -30.17 -24.80
C HIS A 9 5.34 -28.96 -24.91
N GLY A 10 4.46 -28.94 -25.92
CA GLY A 10 3.46 -27.88 -26.07
C GLY A 10 2.56 -27.75 -24.84
N LEU A 11 2.07 -28.87 -24.31
CA LEU A 11 1.24 -28.89 -23.09
C LEU A 11 2.01 -28.40 -21.85
N LEU A 12 3.28 -28.80 -21.69
CA LEU A 12 4.12 -28.36 -20.58
C LEU A 12 4.37 -26.84 -20.61
N VAL A 13 4.60 -26.27 -21.80
CA VAL A 13 4.79 -24.81 -21.95
C VAL A 13 3.51 -24.05 -21.58
N VAL A 14 2.35 -24.52 -22.04
CA VAL A 14 1.06 -23.92 -21.67
C VAL A 14 0.81 -24.02 -20.16
N ALA A 15 1.06 -25.18 -19.57
CA ALA A 15 0.92 -25.38 -18.12
C ALA A 15 1.86 -24.46 -17.32
N ALA A 16 3.11 -24.30 -17.76
CA ALA A 16 4.06 -23.38 -17.16
C ALA A 16 3.59 -21.92 -17.25
N GLY A 17 3.01 -21.51 -18.39
CA GLY A 17 2.42 -20.19 -18.56
C GLY A 17 1.28 -19.92 -17.57
N ILE A 18 0.36 -20.87 -17.40
CA ILE A 18 -0.75 -20.77 -16.43
C ILE A 18 -0.20 -20.69 -15.00
N ALA A 19 0.76 -21.56 -14.65
CA ALA A 19 1.40 -21.55 -13.34
C ALA A 19 2.08 -20.21 -13.04
N MET A 20 2.77 -19.63 -14.04
CA MET A 20 3.40 -18.32 -13.90
C MET A 20 2.38 -17.22 -13.59
N VAL A 21 1.26 -17.17 -14.33
CA VAL A 21 0.19 -16.18 -14.08
C VAL A 21 -0.38 -16.33 -12.67
N PHE A 22 -0.62 -17.57 -12.23
CA PHE A 22 -1.11 -17.87 -10.89
C PHE A 22 -0.12 -17.39 -9.81
N VAL A 23 1.17 -17.72 -9.95
CA VAL A 23 2.22 -17.33 -9.01
C VAL A 23 2.35 -15.80 -8.92
N VAL A 24 2.33 -15.10 -10.05
CA VAL A 24 2.39 -13.63 -10.07
C VAL A 24 1.19 -13.03 -9.34
N ARG A 25 -0.01 -13.54 -9.58
CA ARG A 25 -1.24 -13.07 -8.92
C ARG A 25 -1.23 -13.36 -7.43
N TRP A 26 -0.78 -14.55 -7.02
CA TRP A 26 -0.59 -14.88 -5.60
C TRP A 26 0.41 -13.93 -4.95
N ARG A 27 1.58 -13.75 -5.56
CA ARG A 27 2.64 -12.89 -5.00
C ARG A 27 2.16 -11.47 -4.79
N ARG A 28 1.43 -10.90 -5.75
CA ARG A 28 0.80 -9.58 -5.63
C ARG A 28 -0.17 -9.52 -4.44
N LYS A 29 -1.05 -10.52 -4.29
CA LYS A 29 -1.98 -10.59 -3.15
C LYS A 29 -1.25 -10.69 -1.81
N SER A 30 -0.22 -11.54 -1.73
CA SER A 30 0.59 -11.71 -0.52
C SER A 30 1.32 -10.43 -0.14
N TYR A 31 1.86 -9.72 -1.14
CA TYR A 31 2.57 -8.46 -0.93
C TYR A 31 1.62 -7.35 -0.45
N ALA A 32 0.44 -7.22 -1.06
CA ALA A 32 -0.58 -6.28 -0.60
C ALA A 32 -1.01 -6.55 0.85
N ALA A 33 -1.20 -7.83 1.22
CA ALA A 33 -1.52 -8.22 2.59
C ALA A 33 -0.39 -7.97 3.59
N PHE A 34 0.87 -8.02 3.14
CA PHE A 34 2.03 -7.66 3.95
C PHE A 34 2.09 -6.14 4.18
N LEU A 35 1.98 -5.35 3.11
CA LEU A 35 1.97 -3.88 3.20
C LEU A 35 0.87 -3.37 4.12
N ARG A 36 -0.32 -3.97 3.99
CA ARG A 36 -1.46 -3.66 4.85
C ARG A 36 -1.13 -3.88 6.33
N ARG A 37 -0.60 -5.06 6.67
CA ARG A 37 -0.23 -5.40 8.04
C ARG A 37 0.85 -4.48 8.59
N TYR A 38 1.88 -4.21 7.80
CA TYR A 38 2.94 -3.29 8.19
C TYR A 38 2.39 -1.88 8.46
N ALA A 39 1.51 -1.36 7.60
CA ALA A 39 0.89 -0.05 7.81
C ALA A 39 -0.03 -0.02 9.05
N ASP A 40 -0.79 -1.08 9.31
CA ASP A 40 -1.64 -1.20 10.50
C ASP A 40 -0.80 -1.17 11.79
N GLU A 41 0.38 -1.79 11.78
CA GLU A 41 1.33 -1.80 12.90
C GLU A 41 2.09 -0.47 13.05
N ALA A 42 2.47 0.14 11.93
CA ALA A 42 3.32 1.33 11.93
C ALA A 42 2.55 2.66 12.07
N VAL A 43 1.26 2.69 11.75
CA VAL A 43 0.44 3.90 11.94
C VAL A 43 0.28 4.20 13.42
N CYS A 44 0.61 5.43 13.81
CA CYS A 44 0.47 5.88 15.19
C CYS A 44 -0.99 6.16 15.55
N GLU A 45 -1.28 6.27 16.85
CA GLU A 45 -2.63 6.53 17.35
C GLU A 45 -3.20 7.85 16.85
N HIS A 46 -2.36 8.88 16.71
CA HIS A 46 -2.74 10.20 16.21
C HIS A 46 -3.22 10.18 14.74
N LEU A 47 -2.62 9.35 13.89
CA LEU A 47 -2.98 9.21 12.46
C LEU A 47 -4.00 8.11 12.19
N ARG A 48 -4.28 7.25 13.17
CA ARG A 48 -5.26 6.16 13.06
C ARG A 48 -6.60 6.63 12.49
N PRO A 49 -7.21 7.76 12.92
CA PRO A 49 -8.50 8.18 12.39
C PRO A 49 -8.45 8.52 10.88
N ALA A 50 -7.40 9.22 10.43
CA ALA A 50 -7.20 9.51 9.01
C ALA A 50 -7.00 8.24 8.19
N TYR A 51 -6.16 7.33 8.70
CA TYR A 51 -5.88 6.06 8.05
C TYR A 51 -7.16 5.23 7.90
N GLU A 52 -7.93 5.03 8.98
CA GLU A 52 -9.19 4.29 8.96
C GLU A 52 -10.24 4.92 8.05
N LEU A 53 -10.35 6.26 8.04
CA LEU A 53 -11.24 6.99 7.14
C LEU A 53 -10.92 6.69 5.66
N LEU A 54 -9.64 6.76 5.29
CA LEU A 54 -9.21 6.49 3.92
C LEU A 54 -9.54 5.05 3.52
N LEU A 55 -9.38 4.10 4.43
CA LEU A 55 -9.70 2.70 4.16
C LEU A 55 -11.19 2.44 4.03
N ALA A 56 -12.00 3.09 4.87
CA ALA A 56 -13.45 3.06 4.76
C ALA A 56 -13.94 3.62 3.42
N ARG A 57 -13.16 4.52 2.81
CA ARG A 57 -13.38 5.06 1.45
C ARG A 57 -12.88 4.16 0.33
N GLY A 58 -12.29 3.02 0.65
CA GLY A 58 -11.74 2.08 -0.32
C GLY A 58 -10.32 2.39 -0.78
N HIS A 59 -9.59 3.28 -0.09
CA HIS A 59 -8.17 3.43 -0.34
C HIS A 59 -7.42 2.17 0.10
N VAL A 60 -6.29 1.91 -0.56
CA VAL A 60 -5.39 0.79 -0.30
C VAL A 60 -3.99 1.29 -0.01
N VAL A 61 -3.24 0.52 0.77
CA VAL A 61 -1.81 0.77 1.01
C VAL A 61 -1.04 0.36 -0.23
N ALA A 62 -0.61 1.33 -1.04
CA ALA A 62 0.19 1.10 -2.23
C ALA A 62 1.67 0.82 -1.86
N ARG A 63 2.16 1.48 -0.81
CA ARG A 63 3.51 1.32 -0.27
C ARG A 63 3.50 1.70 1.20
N ALA A 64 4.31 1.03 2.01
CA ALA A 64 4.56 1.43 3.38
C ALA A 64 5.99 1.09 3.75
N GLY A 65 6.65 1.96 4.51
CA GLY A 65 8.00 1.71 5.02
C GLY A 65 8.76 2.96 5.37
N GLN A 66 9.97 2.75 5.89
CA GLN A 66 10.90 3.80 6.25
C GLN A 66 12.13 3.70 5.36
N ARG A 67 12.52 4.80 4.69
CA ARG A 67 13.68 4.78 3.78
C ARG A 67 15.01 4.74 4.53
N ARG A 68 15.07 5.40 5.69
CA ARG A 68 16.21 5.44 6.61
C ARG A 68 15.72 5.66 8.04
N PRO A 69 16.45 5.20 9.08
CA PRO A 69 16.01 5.33 10.48
C PRO A 69 15.75 6.76 10.96
N ASP A 70 16.36 7.75 10.32
CA ASP A 70 16.25 9.19 10.59
C ASP A 70 15.11 9.87 9.81
N LEU A 71 14.35 9.13 9.00
CA LEU A 71 13.23 9.66 8.22
C LEU A 71 11.89 9.16 8.76
N PRO A 72 10.79 9.90 8.56
CA PRO A 72 9.47 9.43 8.92
C PRO A 72 9.11 8.10 8.26
N VAL A 73 8.25 7.33 8.92
CA VAL A 73 7.58 6.19 8.28
C VAL A 73 6.58 6.73 7.26
N GLU A 74 6.71 6.31 6.02
CA GLU A 74 5.85 6.72 4.92
C GLU A 74 4.81 5.63 4.63
N ILE A 75 3.52 5.99 4.66
CA ILE A 75 2.40 5.13 4.28
C ILE A 75 1.69 5.78 3.10
N HIS A 76 1.84 5.20 1.92
CA HIS A 76 1.28 5.69 0.66
C HIS A 76 -0.09 5.06 0.42
N MET A 77 -1.12 5.90 0.34
CA MET A 77 -2.51 5.49 0.16
C MET A 77 -2.97 5.86 -1.24
N ALA A 78 -3.53 4.88 -1.96
CA ALA A 78 -4.13 5.06 -3.28
C ALA A 78 -5.63 4.74 -3.23
N PRO A 79 -6.51 5.45 -3.96
CA PRO A 79 -6.20 6.56 -4.86
C PRO A 79 -5.72 7.81 -4.10
N GLU A 80 -5.30 8.83 -4.83
CA GLU A 80 -4.89 10.12 -4.26
C GLU A 80 -6.02 10.73 -3.41
N PHE A 81 -5.66 11.46 -2.35
CA PHE A 81 -6.60 12.14 -1.47
C PHE A 81 -6.09 13.54 -1.11
N ASP A 82 -7.00 14.44 -0.72
CA ASP A 82 -6.65 15.77 -0.19
C ASP A 82 -6.32 15.67 1.32
N PRO A 83 -5.05 15.87 1.74
CA PRO A 83 -4.65 15.81 3.15
C PRO A 83 -5.38 16.84 4.01
N ALA A 84 -5.67 18.03 3.48
CA ALA A 84 -6.34 19.08 4.23
C ALA A 84 -7.82 18.72 4.48
N GLU A 85 -8.47 18.05 3.53
CA GLU A 85 -9.83 17.53 3.73
C GLU A 85 -9.86 16.41 4.75
N VAL A 86 -8.89 15.48 4.71
CA VAL A 86 -8.77 14.42 5.72
C VAL A 86 -8.59 15.00 7.12
N MET A 87 -7.71 16.00 7.28
CA MET A 87 -7.51 16.72 8.54
C MET A 87 -8.82 17.31 9.07
N ARG A 88 -9.57 18.01 8.21
CA ARG A 88 -10.86 18.64 8.59
C ARG A 88 -11.88 17.61 9.04
N GLN A 89 -12.07 16.55 8.26
CA GLN A 89 -13.11 15.55 8.52
C GLN A 89 -12.84 14.74 9.78
N CYS A 90 -11.57 14.39 10.02
CA CYS A 90 -11.16 13.71 11.24
C CYS A 90 -10.98 14.66 12.43
N SER A 91 -11.20 15.97 12.24
CA SER A 91 -10.94 17.02 13.26
C SER A 91 -9.54 16.91 13.88
N LEU A 92 -8.56 16.53 13.06
CA LEU A 92 -7.18 16.31 13.51
C LEU A 92 -6.53 17.65 13.85
N ARG A 93 -5.76 17.63 14.92
CA ARG A 93 -5.01 18.76 15.46
C ARG A 93 -3.64 18.26 15.88
N GLU A 94 -2.84 19.17 16.41
CA GLU A 94 -1.54 18.86 17.01
C GLU A 94 -1.62 17.57 17.87
N PRO A 95 -0.69 16.61 17.70
CA PRO A 95 0.58 16.71 16.96
C PRO A 95 0.50 16.44 15.44
N VAL A 96 -0.71 16.36 14.87
CA VAL A 96 -0.92 16.11 13.44
C VAL A 96 -1.10 17.41 12.66
N SER A 97 -0.44 17.51 11.51
CA SER A 97 -0.57 18.63 10.57
C SER A 97 -0.44 18.18 9.11
N VAL A 98 -0.82 19.04 8.18
CA VAL A 98 -0.39 18.90 6.78
C VAL A 98 1.01 19.47 6.68
N SER A 99 1.98 18.69 6.18
CA SER A 99 3.35 19.18 5.98
C SER A 99 3.51 19.89 4.63
N ASP A 100 4.65 20.56 4.42
CA ASP A 100 5.00 21.22 3.14
C ASP A 100 5.03 20.25 1.95
N ARG A 101 5.13 18.95 2.21
CA ARG A 101 5.06 17.89 1.18
C ARG A 101 3.63 17.51 0.79
N ASN A 102 2.63 18.21 1.32
CA ASN A 102 1.21 17.91 1.15
C ASN A 102 0.88 16.47 1.58
N VAL A 103 1.25 16.13 2.81
CA VAL A 103 0.95 14.82 3.43
C VAL A 103 0.42 15.05 4.84
N VAL A 104 -0.38 14.10 5.36
CA VAL A 104 -0.80 14.14 6.78
C VAL A 104 0.34 13.58 7.62
N TYR A 105 0.93 14.41 8.48
CA TYR A 105 2.14 14.11 9.23
C TYR A 105 1.90 14.21 10.73
N CYS A 106 2.43 13.26 11.49
CA CYS A 106 2.49 13.32 12.95
C CYS A 106 3.92 13.68 13.41
N ALA A 107 4.04 14.82 14.10
CA ALA A 107 5.33 15.33 14.57
C ALA A 107 5.95 14.52 15.73
N GLU A 108 5.13 13.89 16.56
CA GLU A 108 5.60 13.10 17.71
C GLU A 108 6.11 11.73 17.28
N ASP A 109 5.32 11.00 16.48
CA ASP A 109 5.62 9.61 16.11
C ASP A 109 6.43 9.49 14.82
N TRP A 110 6.66 10.59 14.11
CA TRP A 110 7.37 10.63 12.82
C TRP A 110 6.74 9.69 11.78
N VAL A 111 5.43 9.82 11.56
CA VAL A 111 4.66 9.02 10.60
C VAL A 111 3.94 9.94 9.60
N GLU A 112 3.85 9.50 8.35
CA GLU A 112 3.22 10.24 7.24
C GLU A 112 2.23 9.39 6.45
N LEU A 113 1.06 9.95 6.15
CA LEU A 113 0.12 9.44 5.16
C LEU A 113 0.29 10.21 3.85
N HIS A 114 0.84 9.54 2.84
CA HIS A 114 1.11 10.11 1.51
C HIS A 114 -0.05 9.82 0.56
N PRO A 115 -0.58 10.82 -0.14
CA PRO A 115 -1.47 10.60 -1.26
C PRO A 115 -0.66 10.06 -2.45
N ALA A 116 -1.10 8.93 -3.01
CA ALA A 116 -0.37 8.25 -4.09
C ALA A 116 -1.29 7.91 -5.26
N GLU A 117 -0.73 7.97 -6.47
CA GLU A 117 -1.37 7.43 -7.66
C GLU A 117 -1.46 5.88 -7.58
N PRO A 118 -2.52 5.27 -8.14
CA PRO A 118 -2.76 3.82 -8.09
C PRO A 118 -1.78 2.95 -8.90
#